data_AF-A0A349EQQ3-F1
#
_entry.id   AF-A0A349EQQ3-F1
#
_cell.length_a   1.000
_cell.length_b   1.000
_cell.length_c   1.000
_cell.angle_alpha   90.00
_cell.angle_beta   90.00
_cell.angle_gamma   90.00
#
_symmetry.space_group_name_H-M   'P 1'
#
loop_
_entity.id
_entity.type
_entity.pdbx_description
1 polymer ?
#
loop_
_entity_poly.entity_id
_entity_poly.type
_entity_poly.pdbx_seq_one_letter_code
_entity_poly.pdbx_strand_id
1 'polypeptide(L)'
;MKTAISMPDDLFQEVEKLAEARHASRSEVFVTAVREYLEKQKSKKLLEDINAAHMVAETEEEVYARDKGKKRYRKTVLKERY
;
A
#
# COMPACT_ATOMS: atom_id res chain seq x y z
N MET A 1 24.39 1.14 -10.72
CA MET A 1 24.81 -0.28 -10.66
C MET A 1 24.14 -1.01 -11.82
N LYS A 2 24.83 -1.91 -12.52
CA LYS A 2 24.26 -2.71 -13.62
C LYS A 2 24.22 -4.17 -13.19
N THR A 3 23.08 -4.82 -13.43
CA THR A 3 22.85 -6.22 -13.07
C THR A 3 22.06 -6.87 -14.20
N ALA A 4 22.45 -8.08 -14.60
CA ALA A 4 21.64 -8.90 -15.50
C ALA A 4 20.66 -9.73 -14.67
N ILE A 5 19.39 -9.73 -15.04
CA ILE A 5 18.33 -10.51 -14.39
C ILE A 5 17.66 -11.39 -15.44
N SER A 6 17.31 -12.62 -15.06
CA SER A 6 16.46 -13.49 -15.87
C SER A 6 15.00 -13.18 -15.55
N MET A 7 14.14 -13.16 -16.56
CA MET A 7 12.70 -12.95 -16.40
C MET A 7 11.93 -13.64 -17.52
N PRO A 8 10.63 -13.91 -17.32
CA PRO A 8 9.78 -14.47 -18.38
C PRO A 8 9.71 -13.56 -19.63
N ASP A 9 9.70 -14.18 -20.81
CA ASP A 9 9.72 -13.47 -22.10
C ASP A 9 8.45 -12.64 -22.33
N ASP A 10 7.29 -13.14 -21.88
CA ASP A 10 6.01 -12.44 -21.94
C ASP A 10 6.05 -11.14 -21.13
N LEU A 11 6.56 -11.21 -19.89
CA LEU A 11 6.73 -10.04 -19.04
C LEU A 11 7.71 -9.03 -19.64
N PHE A 12 8.81 -9.50 -20.24
CA PHE A 12 9.75 -8.62 -20.92
C PHE A 12 9.10 -7.87 -22.08
N GLN A 13 8.31 -8.56 -22.92
CA GLN A 13 7.59 -7.94 -24.03
C GLN A 13 6.56 -6.90 -23.56
N GLU A 14 5.87 -7.16 -22.46
CA GLU A 14 4.95 -6.16 -21.86
C GLU A 14 5.69 -4.90 -21.39
N VAL A 15 6.85 -5.07 -20.77
CA VAL A 15 7.69 -3.95 -20.33
C VAL A 15 8.21 -3.15 -21.53
N GLU A 16 8.63 -3.80 -22.61
CA GLU A 16 9.05 -3.10 -23.83
C GLU A 16 7.93 -2.26 -24.43
N LYS A 17 6.73 -2.83 -24.60
CA LYS A 17 5.55 -2.09 -25.10
C LYS A 17 5.23 -0.88 -24.23
N LEU A 18 5.31 -1.04 -22.91
CA LEU A 18 5.07 0.06 -21.97
C LEU A 18 6.15 1.14 -22.06
N ALA A 19 7.41 0.75 -22.17
CA ALA A 19 8.53 1.67 -22.29
C ALA A 19 8.41 2.49 -23.58
N GLU A 20 8.09 1.84 -24.71
CA GLU A 20 7.85 2.50 -25.99
C GLU A 20 6.67 3.48 -25.92
N ALA A 21 5.52 3.03 -25.40
CA ALA A 21 4.32 3.86 -25.28
C ALA A 21 4.52 5.10 -24.39
N ARG A 22 5.46 5.04 -23.44
CA ARG A 22 5.79 6.15 -22.53
C ARG A 22 7.02 6.94 -22.95
N HIS A 23 7.65 6.60 -24.07
CA HIS A 23 8.95 7.15 -24.49
C HIS A 23 10.03 7.09 -23.39
N ALA A 24 9.99 6.03 -22.58
CA ALA A 24 10.90 5.79 -21.47
C ALA A 24 11.87 4.66 -21.79
N SER A 25 13.00 4.61 -21.08
CA SER A 25 13.90 3.45 -21.19
C SER A 25 13.36 2.25 -20.40
N ARG A 26 13.66 1.03 -20.84
CA ARG A 26 13.34 -0.20 -20.10
C ARG A 26 13.84 -0.14 -18.64
N SER A 27 15.08 0.31 -18.45
CA SER A 27 15.68 0.49 -17.13
C SER A 27 14.88 1.46 -16.24
N GLU A 28 14.33 2.52 -16.81
CA GLU A 28 13.51 3.49 -16.07
C GLU A 28 12.18 2.88 -15.61
N VAL A 29 11.53 2.07 -16.46
CA VAL A 29 10.34 1.31 -16.09
C VAL A 29 10.63 0.39 -14.91
N PHE A 30 11.74 -0.36 -14.97
CA PHE A 30 12.14 -1.26 -13.87
C PHE A 30 12.47 -0.50 -12.59
N VAL A 31 13.23 0.60 -12.66
CA VAL A 31 13.57 1.40 -11.48
C VAL A 31 12.31 1.96 -10.82
N THR A 32 11.36 2.43 -11.62
CA THR A 32 10.08 2.96 -11.13
C THR A 32 9.27 1.87 -10.44
N ALA A 33 9.11 0.71 -11.10
CA ALA A 33 8.37 -0.42 -10.54
C ALA A 33 8.99 -0.93 -9.23
N VAL A 34 10.32 -1.04 -9.16
CA VAL A 34 11.03 -1.48 -7.95
C VAL A 34 10.87 -0.47 -6.81
N ARG A 35 10.96 0.84 -7.10
CA ARG A 35 10.71 1.88 -6.09
C ARG A 35 9.31 1.78 -5.53
N GLU A 36 8.30 1.70 -6.38
CA GLU A 36 6.91 1.57 -5.95
C GLU A 36 6.67 0.29 -5.14
N TYR A 37 7.28 -0.83 -5.56
CA TYR A 37 7.19 -2.08 -4.82
C TYR A 37 7.80 -1.96 -3.43
N LEU A 38 8.99 -1.37 -3.30
CA LEU A 38 9.65 -1.17 -2.01
C LEU A 38 8.84 -0.26 -1.08
N GLU A 39 8.27 0.84 -1.60
CA GLU A 39 7.40 1.71 -0.80
C GLU A 39 6.16 0.97 -0.31
N LYS A 40 5.51 0.16 -1.16
CA LYS A 40 4.37 -0.69 -0.75
C LYS A 40 4.76 -1.66 0.37
N GLN A 41 5.95 -2.26 0.31
CA GLN A 41 6.43 -3.15 1.38
C GLN A 41 6.69 -2.39 2.69
N LYS A 42 7.23 -1.16 2.63
CA LYS A 42 7.39 -0.32 3.82
C LYS A 42 6.04 0.03 4.45
N SER A 43 5.06 0.42 3.65
CA SER A 43 3.70 0.71 4.15
C SER A 43 3.05 -0.53 4.78
N LYS A 44 3.23 -1.71 4.17
CA LYS A 44 2.73 -2.96 4.71
C LYS A 44 3.37 -3.29 6.06
N LYS A 45 4.69 -3.16 6.15
CA LYS A 45 5.42 -3.38 7.41
C LYS A 45 4.96 -2.41 8.50
N LEU A 46 4.80 -1.13 8.17
CA LEU A 46 4.28 -0.14 9.13
C LEU A 46 2.90 -0.53 9.66
N LEU A 47 2.00 -0.99 8.79
CA LEU A 47 0.69 -1.48 9.20
C LEU A 47 0.79 -2.71 10.11
N GLU A 48 1.66 -3.65 9.78
CA GLU A 48 1.93 -4.84 10.61
C GLU A 48 2.45 -4.44 12.00
N ASP A 49 3.39 -3.49 12.07
CA ASP A 49 3.96 -2.98 13.32
C ASP A 49 2.90 -2.28 14.19
N ILE A 50 2.03 -1.46 13.57
CA ILE A 50 0.90 -0.83 14.27
C ILE A 50 -0.05 -1.88 14.83
N ASN A 51 -0.43 -2.87 14.01
CA ASN A 51 -1.33 -3.94 14.45
C ASN A 51 -0.70 -4.74 15.60
N ALA A 52 0.59 -5.04 15.52
CA ALA A 52 1.33 -5.74 16.57
C ALA A 52 1.32 -4.97 17.89
N ALA A 53 1.53 -3.65 17.85
CA ALA A 53 1.45 -2.79 19.04
C ALA A 53 0.05 -2.79 19.67
N HIS A 54 -1.00 -2.99 18.88
CA HIS A 54 -2.40 -3.05 19.32
C HIS A 54 -2.93 -4.48 19.55
N MET A 55 -2.07 -5.50 19.61
CA MET A 55 -2.51 -6.88 19.93
C MET A 55 -2.93 -7.07 21.39
N VAL A 56 -2.66 -6.11 22.26
CA VAL A 56 -3.09 -6.14 23.66
C VAL A 56 -4.60 -5.92 23.74
N ALA A 57 -5.27 -6.64 24.64
CA ALA A 57 -6.69 -6.44 24.89
C ALA A 57 -6.96 -5.00 25.34
N GLU A 58 -7.95 -4.37 24.74
CA GLU A 58 -8.41 -3.04 25.14
C GLU A 58 -8.93 -3.06 26.58
N THR A 59 -8.67 -1.98 27.30
CA THR A 59 -9.29 -1.71 28.59
C THR A 59 -10.77 -1.38 28.44
N GLU A 60 -11.55 -1.52 29.51
CA GLU A 60 -12.98 -1.17 29.49
C GLU A 60 -13.24 0.29 29.10
N GLU A 61 -12.35 1.19 29.51
CA GLU A 61 -12.40 2.62 29.17
C GLU A 61 -12.19 2.86 27.66
N GLU A 62 -11.20 2.20 27.06
CA GLU A 62 -10.93 2.29 25.62
C GLU A 62 -12.09 1.73 24.79
N VAL A 63 -12.67 0.60 25.23
CA VAL A 63 -13.86 0.02 24.59
C VAL A 63 -15.04 1.01 24.64
N TYR A 64 -15.30 1.62 25.80
CA TYR A 64 -16.37 2.60 25.95
C TYR A 64 -16.17 3.83 25.08
N ALA A 65 -14.95 4.38 25.05
CA ALA A 65 -14.59 5.53 24.22
C ALA A 65 -14.77 5.23 22.72
N ARG A 66 -14.30 4.07 22.27
CA ARG A 66 -14.46 3.61 20.88
C ARG A 66 -15.92 3.50 20.48
N ASP A 67 -16.76 2.91 21.32
CA ASP A 67 -18.19 2.72 21.02
C ASP A 67 -18.96 4.04 20.95
N LYS A 68 -18.68 4.98 21.85
CA LYS A 68 -19.22 6.34 21.77
C LYS A 68 -18.74 7.07 20.52
N GLY A 69 -17.47 6.94 20.17
CA GLY A 69 -16.88 7.48 18.95
C GLY A 69 -17.58 6.97 17.68
N LYS A 70 -17.73 5.65 17.55
CA LYS A 70 -18.44 5.00 16.43
C LYS A 70 -19.89 5.46 16.31
N LYS A 71 -20.59 5.59 17.44
CA LYS A 71 -21.98 6.11 17.47
C LYS A 71 -22.06 7.55 16.99
N ARG A 72 -21.13 8.42 17.39
CA ARG A 72 -21.06 9.82 16.92
C ARG A 72 -20.77 9.88 15.43
N TYR A 73 -19.73 9.19 14.96
CA TYR A 73 -19.36 9.14 13.55
C TYR A 73 -20.53 8.71 12.66
N ARG A 74 -21.28 7.68 13.07
CA ARG A 74 -22.48 7.23 12.36
C ARG A 74 -23.54 8.33 12.23
N LYS A 75 -23.73 9.13 13.28
CA LYS A 75 -24.77 10.17 13.31
C LYS A 75 -24.41 11.41 12.52
N THR A 76 -23.13 11.78 12.47
CA THR A 76 -22.69 13.02 11.83
C THR A 76 -22.13 12.78 10.44
N VAL A 77 -21.20 11.84 10.29
CA VAL A 77 -20.45 11.67 9.03
C VAL A 77 -21.16 10.75 8.05
N LEU A 78 -21.70 9.62 8.52
CA LEU A 78 -22.39 8.65 7.65
C LEU A 78 -23.81 9.07 7.26
N LYS A 79 -24.48 9.90 8.06
CA LYS A 79 -25.80 10.44 7.72
C LYS A 79 -25.75 11.65 6.78
N GLU A 80 -24.63 12.37 6.72
CA GLU A 80 -24.42 13.51 5.81
C GLU A 80 -24.06 13.10 4.38
N ARG A 81 -23.75 11.81 4.15
CA ARG A 81 -23.56 11.26 2.81
C ARG A 81 -24.68 10.27 2.50
N TYR A 82 -25.78 10.79 1.94
CA TYR A 82 -26.68 10.26 0.90
C TYR A 82 -27.94 11.14 0.87
#